data_AF-A0A2V9UJG3-F1
#
_entry.id   AF-A0A2V9UJG3-F1
#
_cell.length_a   1.000
_cell.length_b   1.000
_cell.length_c   1.000
_cell.angle_alpha   90.00
_cell.angle_beta   90.00
_cell.angle_gamma   90.00
#
_symmetry.space_group_name_H-M   'P 1'
#
loop_
_entity.id
_entity.type
_entity.pdbx_description
1 polymer ?
#
loop_
_entity_poly.entity_id
_entity_poly.type
_entity_poly.pdbx_seq_one_letter_code
_entity_poly.pdbx_strand_id
1 'polypeptide(L)'
;MDIARPEFKTQKRRRQMLLAAIAVVAVAAVTVGVTRLKPAAPTVERGTVWTDTVKRGPMVRQVRGIGSLVPTQESVRQIPAETEATVVRIRMLPGSQVEANTILLEMSNPQTEQAAVDAQLQLKAAEAEYKSLRVKLESDLMNQKAGAATVSADHAQAQRQADTDKALYDLGVISGLAYKGSKGKADEFTTRNDLETQRLSANQKAIESQMAQQQAKVDQMRVLAQLKQKQLDALKVRAGITGVLVDLPLQVGQHVLPGT
;
A
#
# COMPACT_ATOMS: atom_id res chain seq x y z
N MET A 1 -50.04 -107.93 -89.19
CA MET A 1 -50.05 -106.60 -89.81
C MET A 1 -49.80 -105.58 -88.71
N ASP A 2 -48.82 -104.73 -88.96
CA ASP A 2 -48.07 -103.91 -88.00
C ASP A 2 -48.77 -102.55 -87.80
N ILE A 3 -49.12 -102.23 -86.56
CA ILE A 3 -49.85 -101.01 -86.18
C ILE A 3 -48.87 -100.15 -85.37
N ALA A 4 -48.21 -99.23 -86.04
CA ALA A 4 -47.35 -98.24 -85.40
C ALA A 4 -48.19 -97.27 -84.57
N ARG A 5 -48.01 -97.27 -83.24
CA ARG A 5 -48.59 -96.29 -82.30
C ARG A 5 -47.55 -95.21 -81.95
N PRO A 6 -47.53 -94.03 -82.60
CA PRO A 6 -46.49 -93.01 -82.39
C PRO A 6 -46.66 -92.14 -81.12
N GLU A 7 -47.72 -92.35 -80.32
CA GLU A 7 -48.04 -91.47 -79.19
C GLU A 7 -47.13 -91.64 -77.95
N PHE A 8 -46.52 -92.81 -77.75
CA PHE A 8 -45.67 -93.06 -76.57
C PHE A 8 -44.26 -92.44 -76.66
N LYS A 9 -43.76 -92.16 -77.88
CA LYS A 9 -42.43 -91.55 -78.08
C LYS A 9 -42.43 -90.05 -77.74
N THR A 10 -43.53 -89.34 -78.00
CA THR A 10 -43.66 -87.90 -77.70
C THR A 10 -43.92 -87.64 -76.22
N GLN A 11 -44.67 -88.52 -75.54
CA GLN A 11 -44.93 -88.42 -74.11
C GLN A 11 -43.68 -88.68 -73.26
N LYS A 12 -42.82 -89.64 -73.66
CA LYS A 12 -41.55 -89.94 -72.98
C LYS A 12 -40.52 -88.80 -73.12
N ARG A 13 -40.43 -88.18 -74.31
CA ARG A 13 -39.58 -86.99 -74.53
C ARG A 13 -40.06 -85.76 -73.75
N ARG A 14 -41.37 -85.52 -73.67
CA ARG A 14 -41.92 -84.42 -72.84
C ARG A 14 -41.65 -84.61 -71.35
N ARG A 15 -41.79 -85.84 -70.83
CA ARG A 15 -41.46 -86.16 -69.42
C ARG A 15 -39.97 -85.96 -69.12
N GLN A 16 -39.08 -86.36 -70.03
CA GLN A 16 -37.64 -86.14 -69.89
C GLN A 16 -37.25 -84.66 -69.96
N MET A 17 -37.87 -83.88 -70.86
CA MET A 17 -37.65 -82.43 -70.91
C MET A 17 -38.18 -81.71 -69.66
N LEU A 18 -39.33 -82.12 -69.12
CA LEU A 18 -39.86 -81.59 -67.86
C LEU A 18 -38.94 -81.91 -66.67
N LEU A 19 -38.47 -83.15 -66.57
CA LEU A 19 -37.50 -83.54 -65.53
C LEU A 19 -36.18 -82.80 -65.65
N ALA A 20 -35.67 -82.61 -66.88
CA ALA A 20 -34.47 -81.82 -67.13
C ALA A 20 -34.68 -80.33 -66.77
N ALA A 21 -35.83 -79.76 -67.11
CA ALA A 21 -36.17 -78.38 -66.75
C ALA A 21 -36.28 -78.21 -65.23
N ILE A 22 -36.92 -79.16 -64.53
CA ILE A 22 -37.01 -79.14 -63.06
C ILE A 22 -35.63 -79.27 -62.42
N ALA A 23 -34.76 -80.14 -62.95
CA ALA A 23 -33.39 -80.28 -62.47
C ALA A 23 -32.60 -78.97 -62.65
N VAL A 24 -32.73 -78.31 -63.81
CA VAL A 24 -32.06 -77.02 -64.06
C VAL A 24 -32.59 -75.92 -63.14
N VAL A 25 -33.90 -75.86 -62.90
CA VAL A 25 -34.50 -74.88 -61.97
C VAL A 25 -34.07 -75.15 -60.53
N ALA A 26 -34.02 -76.41 -60.11
CA ALA A 26 -33.57 -76.79 -58.77
C ALA A 26 -32.10 -76.42 -58.56
N VAL A 27 -31.24 -76.68 -59.55
CA VAL A 27 -29.83 -76.27 -59.50
C VAL A 27 -29.74 -74.75 -59.41
N ALA A 28 -30.43 -73.99 -60.27
CA ALA A 28 -30.41 -72.53 -60.22
C ALA A 28 -30.88 -71.96 -58.88
N ALA A 29 -31.92 -72.53 -58.27
CA ALA A 29 -32.43 -72.10 -56.97
C ALA A 29 -31.41 -72.35 -55.84
N VAL A 30 -30.71 -73.49 -55.86
CA VAL A 30 -29.63 -73.78 -54.90
C VAL A 30 -28.47 -72.82 -55.09
N THR A 31 -28.06 -72.53 -56.33
CA THR A 31 -26.96 -71.59 -56.60
C THR A 31 -27.29 -70.17 -56.11
N VAL A 32 -28.53 -69.71 -56.30
CA VAL A 32 -28.98 -68.40 -55.79
C VAL A 32 -29.09 -68.40 -54.25
N GLY A 33 -29.51 -69.52 -53.65
CA GLY A 33 -29.52 -69.69 -52.20
C GLY A 33 -28.13 -69.57 -51.58
N VAL A 34 -27.14 -70.26 -52.16
CA VAL A 34 -25.75 -70.28 -51.66
C VAL A 34 -25.06 -68.92 -51.80
N THR A 35 -25.30 -68.20 -52.91
CA THR A 35 -24.68 -66.88 -53.16
C THR A 35 -25.23 -65.76 -52.26
N ARG A 36 -26.37 -65.96 -51.61
CA ARG A 36 -26.93 -65.02 -50.62
C ARG A 36 -26.54 -65.31 -49.18
N LEU A 37 -25.78 -66.38 -48.91
CA LEU A 37 -25.20 -66.56 -47.57
C LEU A 37 -24.09 -65.53 -47.37
N LYS A 38 -24.19 -64.78 -46.26
CA LYS A 38 -23.16 -63.82 -45.86
C LYS A 38 -21.83 -64.58 -45.65
N PRO A 39 -20.68 -63.98 -46.03
CA PRO A 39 -19.38 -64.59 -45.80
C PRO A 39 -19.22 -64.99 -44.33
N ALA A 40 -18.73 -66.19 -44.08
CA ALA A 40 -18.47 -66.64 -42.71
C ALA A 40 -17.50 -65.66 -42.04
N ALA A 41 -17.89 -65.12 -40.89
CA ALA A 41 -17.01 -64.26 -40.11
C ALA A 41 -15.72 -65.03 -39.78
N PRO A 42 -14.55 -64.38 -39.80
CA PRO A 42 -13.28 -65.05 -39.52
C PRO A 42 -13.35 -65.71 -38.14
N THR A 43 -13.24 -67.04 -38.13
CA THR A 43 -13.29 -67.84 -36.92
C THR A 43 -11.91 -67.85 -36.27
N VAL A 44 -11.82 -67.42 -35.02
CA VAL A 44 -10.62 -67.51 -34.21
C VAL A 44 -10.78 -68.59 -33.16
N GLU A 45 -9.73 -69.35 -32.89
CA GLU A 45 -9.71 -70.43 -31.91
C GLU A 45 -9.94 -69.87 -30.50
N ARG A 46 -10.95 -70.35 -29.77
CA ARG A 46 -11.36 -69.76 -28.47
C ARG A 46 -10.23 -69.74 -27.44
N GLY A 47 -9.26 -70.65 -27.52
CA GLY A 47 -8.07 -70.67 -26.66
C GLY A 47 -7.06 -69.56 -26.93
N THR A 48 -7.13 -68.88 -28.08
CA THR A 48 -6.23 -67.76 -28.46
C THR A 48 -6.78 -66.38 -28.11
N VAL A 49 -8.03 -66.29 -27.65
CA VAL A 49 -8.69 -65.02 -27.37
C VAL A 49 -9.06 -64.91 -25.89
N TRP A 50 -8.47 -63.93 -25.21
CA TRP A 50 -8.86 -63.60 -23.84
C TRP A 50 -10.12 -62.74 -23.87
N THR A 51 -11.23 -63.27 -23.37
CA THR A 51 -12.51 -62.55 -23.32
C THR A 51 -12.83 -62.15 -21.88
N ASP A 52 -13.35 -60.94 -21.70
CA ASP A 52 -13.82 -60.42 -20.41
C ASP A 52 -15.12 -59.63 -20.60
N THR A 53 -15.91 -59.47 -19.53
CA THR A 53 -17.21 -58.78 -19.55
C THR A 53 -17.04 -57.29 -19.30
N VAL A 54 -17.45 -56.45 -20.25
CA VAL A 54 -17.39 -55.00 -20.10
C VAL A 54 -18.28 -54.53 -18.94
N LYS A 55 -17.73 -53.70 -18.05
CA LYS A 55 -18.44 -53.09 -16.92
C LYS A 55 -18.54 -51.58 -17.14
N ARG A 56 -19.72 -51.00 -16.95
CA ARG A 56 -19.88 -49.54 -16.95
C ARG A 56 -19.47 -48.98 -15.59
N GLY A 57 -18.57 -48.01 -15.59
CA GLY A 57 -18.10 -47.31 -14.40
C GLY A 57 -17.23 -46.10 -14.78
N PRO A 58 -16.89 -45.23 -13.82
CA PRO A 58 -16.00 -44.10 -14.07
C PRO A 58 -14.61 -44.59 -14.47
N MET A 59 -14.15 -44.19 -15.66
CA MET A 59 -12.78 -44.45 -16.11
C MET A 59 -11.89 -43.28 -15.67
N VAL A 60 -11.27 -43.42 -14.50
CA VAL A 60 -10.40 -42.38 -13.95
C VAL A 60 -9.07 -42.37 -14.72
N ARG A 61 -8.83 -41.31 -15.48
CA ARG A 61 -7.55 -41.05 -16.14
C ARG A 61 -6.66 -40.23 -15.21
N GLN A 62 -5.79 -40.90 -14.46
CA GLN A 62 -4.77 -40.23 -13.67
C GLN A 62 -3.62 -39.82 -14.60
N VAL A 63 -3.43 -38.52 -14.78
CA VAL A 63 -2.27 -37.96 -15.50
C VAL A 63 -1.27 -37.49 -14.46
N ARG A 64 -0.06 -38.04 -14.51
CA ARG A 64 1.04 -37.56 -13.66
C ARG A 64 1.59 -36.27 -14.26
N GLY A 65 1.42 -35.17 -13.54
CA GLY A 65 2.08 -33.89 -13.83
C GLY A 65 3.19 -33.66 -12.80
N ILE A 66 4.37 -33.31 -13.26
CA ILE A 66 5.41 -32.74 -12.38
C ILE A 66 5.06 -31.28 -12.12
N GLY A 67 5.19 -30.86 -10.86
CA GLY A 67 5.00 -29.47 -10.45
C GLY A 67 5.89 -29.18 -9.25
N SER A 68 6.25 -27.91 -9.07
CA SER A 68 6.99 -27.41 -7.91
C SER A 68 6.09 -26.54 -7.05
N LEU A 69 6.28 -26.61 -5.74
CA LEU A 69 5.67 -25.66 -4.80
C LEU A 69 6.61 -24.47 -4.68
N VAL A 70 6.13 -23.30 -5.08
CA VAL A 70 6.84 -22.03 -4.96
C VAL A 70 6.03 -21.12 -4.03
N PRO A 71 6.66 -20.36 -3.12
CA PRO A 71 5.96 -19.39 -2.30
C PRO A 71 5.12 -18.42 -3.15
N THR A 72 3.95 -18.04 -2.65
CA THR A 72 3.13 -17.00 -3.27
C THR A 72 3.88 -15.67 -3.29
N GLN A 73 3.68 -14.84 -4.33
CA GLN A 73 4.39 -13.55 -4.45
C GLN A 73 4.18 -12.65 -3.23
N GLU A 74 2.99 -12.67 -2.63
CA GLU A 74 2.66 -11.90 -1.41
C GLU A 74 3.44 -12.35 -0.16
N SER A 75 3.92 -13.60 -0.15
CA SER A 75 4.68 -14.16 0.99
C SER A 75 6.18 -13.89 0.91
N VAL A 76 6.68 -13.36 -0.21
CA VAL A 76 8.10 -13.04 -0.40
C VAL A 76 8.27 -11.52 -0.30
N ARG A 77 8.95 -11.07 0.75
CA ARG A 77 9.30 -9.66 0.92
C ARG A 77 10.75 -9.43 0.56
N GLN A 78 10.99 -8.60 -0.45
CA GLN A 78 12.32 -8.08 -0.76
C GLN A 78 12.60 -6.84 0.08
N ILE A 79 13.82 -6.75 0.61
CA ILE A 79 14.25 -5.64 1.46
C ILE A 79 15.44 -4.97 0.76
N PRO A 80 15.19 -3.94 -0.07
CA PRO A 80 16.26 -3.24 -0.74
C PRO A 80 17.02 -2.33 0.24
N ALA A 81 18.28 -2.04 -0.05
CA ALA A 81 19.03 -1.01 0.64
C ALA A 81 18.41 0.38 0.37
N GLU A 82 18.07 1.14 1.41
CA GLU A 82 17.53 2.51 1.25
C GLU A 82 18.62 3.55 0.97
N THR A 83 19.83 3.31 1.47
CA THR A 83 20.98 4.22 1.38
C THR A 83 22.23 3.45 1.00
N GLU A 84 23.17 4.13 0.37
CA GLU A 84 24.50 3.60 0.11
C GLU A 84 25.19 3.27 1.44
N ALA A 85 25.70 2.05 1.59
CA ALA A 85 26.37 1.64 2.82
C ALA A 85 27.28 0.42 2.61
N THR A 86 28.19 0.21 3.55
CA THR A 86 29.06 -0.97 3.56
C THR A 86 28.56 -1.96 4.60
N VAL A 87 28.42 -3.24 4.22
CA VAL A 87 27.99 -4.32 5.13
C VAL A 87 29.10 -4.58 6.15
N VAL A 88 28.81 -4.36 7.43
CA VAL A 88 29.78 -4.58 8.52
C VAL A 88 29.62 -5.96 9.13
N ARG A 89 28.37 -6.42 9.29
CA ARG A 89 28.08 -7.68 9.96
C ARG A 89 26.78 -8.30 9.46
N ILE A 90 26.82 -9.58 9.14
CA ILE A 90 25.62 -10.39 8.90
C ILE A 90 25.27 -11.10 10.20
N ARG A 91 24.04 -10.90 10.70
CA ARG A 91 23.57 -11.52 11.95
C ARG A 91 22.82 -12.82 11.71
N MET A 92 22.11 -12.93 10.58
CA MET A 92 21.28 -14.08 10.23
C MET A 92 21.68 -14.62 8.86
N LEU A 93 21.80 -15.95 8.77
CA LEU A 93 22.13 -16.66 7.53
C LEU A 93 20.84 -17.20 6.86
N PRO A 94 20.85 -17.41 5.53
CA PRO A 94 19.75 -18.07 4.84
C PRO A 94 19.35 -19.41 5.50
N GLY A 95 18.05 -19.68 5.57
CA GLY A 95 17.45 -20.84 6.25
C GLY A 95 17.08 -20.59 7.71
N SER A 96 17.44 -19.44 8.29
CA SER A 96 17.06 -19.10 9.67
C SER A 96 15.64 -18.55 9.78
N GLN A 97 14.96 -18.87 10.89
CA GLN A 97 13.66 -18.29 11.23
C GLN A 97 13.86 -16.89 11.80
N VAL A 98 13.05 -15.93 11.34
CA VAL A 98 13.12 -14.52 11.72
C VAL A 98 11.74 -14.00 12.08
N GLU A 99 11.68 -13.09 13.05
CA GLU A 99 10.50 -12.30 13.37
C GLU A 99 10.58 -10.94 12.67
N ALA A 100 9.47 -10.21 12.60
CA ALA A 100 9.41 -8.92 11.92
C ALA A 100 10.47 -7.90 12.39
N ASN A 101 10.87 -7.93 13.66
CA ASN A 101 11.85 -7.00 14.22
C ASN A 101 13.29 -7.53 14.26
N THR A 102 13.53 -8.78 13.83
CA THR A 102 14.86 -9.40 13.83
C THR A 102 15.80 -8.65 12.88
N ILE A 103 16.99 -8.30 13.37
CA ILE A 103 18.04 -7.64 12.60
C ILE A 103 18.77 -8.71 11.77
N LEU A 104 18.73 -8.56 10.45
CA LEU A 104 19.34 -9.50 9.51
C LEU A 104 20.83 -9.19 9.32
N LEU A 105 21.15 -7.92 9.10
CA LEU A 105 22.50 -7.42 8.92
C LEU A 105 22.63 -5.98 9.41
N GLU A 106 23.88 -5.58 9.64
CA GLU A 106 24.27 -4.24 10.04
C GLU A 106 25.17 -3.65 8.95
N MET A 107 24.80 -2.47 8.48
CA MET A 107 25.58 -1.65 7.57
C MET A 107 26.12 -0.44 8.32
N SER A 108 27.19 0.15 7.81
CA SER A 108 27.69 1.44 8.28
C SER A 108 27.91 2.37 7.11
N ASN A 109 27.57 3.63 7.35
CA ASN A 109 27.87 4.75 6.47
C ASN A 109 28.21 5.94 7.39
N PRO A 110 29.51 6.28 7.53
CA PRO A 110 29.96 7.39 8.36
C PRO A 110 29.31 8.73 8.00
N GLN A 111 29.03 8.96 6.71
CA GLN A 111 28.37 10.18 6.23
C GLN A 111 26.91 10.25 6.69
N THR A 112 26.20 9.12 6.74
CA THR A 112 24.81 9.06 7.26
C THR A 112 24.79 9.25 8.78
N GLU A 113 25.74 8.65 9.50
CA GLU A 113 25.94 8.86 10.94
C GLU A 113 26.20 10.33 11.27
N GLN A 114 27.14 10.96 10.56
CA GLN A 114 27.45 12.37 10.74
C GLN A 114 26.24 13.26 10.42
N ALA A 115 25.55 13.01 9.31
CA ALA A 115 24.37 13.78 8.92
C ALA A 115 23.22 13.69 9.93
N ALA A 116 23.04 12.52 10.59
CA ALA A 116 22.04 12.37 11.65
C ALA A 116 22.39 13.18 12.90
N VAL A 117 23.66 13.14 13.32
CA VAL A 117 24.15 13.94 14.45
C VAL A 117 24.01 15.44 14.15
N ASP A 118 24.46 15.89 12.98
CA ASP A 118 24.39 17.29 12.57
C ASP A 118 22.95 17.80 12.54
N ALA A 119 22.02 17.02 11.99
CA ALA A 119 20.60 17.36 11.97
C ALA A 119 20.00 17.47 13.39
N GLN A 120 20.40 16.57 14.29
CA GLN A 120 19.94 16.62 15.69
C GLN A 120 20.51 17.84 16.44
N LEU A 121 21.76 18.22 16.15
CA LEU A 121 22.36 19.44 16.69
C LEU A 121 21.66 20.70 16.15
N GLN A 122 21.32 20.74 14.86
CA GLN A 122 20.57 21.83 14.25
C GLN A 122 19.17 21.98 14.87
N LEU A 123 18.48 20.87 15.14
CA LEU A 123 17.20 20.91 15.88
C LEU A 123 17.38 21.52 17.27
N LYS A 124 18.38 21.06 18.04
CA LYS A 124 18.64 21.59 19.39
C LYS A 124 18.99 23.08 19.36
N ALA A 125 19.77 23.51 18.38
CA ALA A 125 20.09 24.92 18.17
C ALA A 125 18.83 25.74 17.87
N ALA A 126 17.97 25.26 16.97
CA ALA A 126 16.70 25.93 16.64
C ALA A 126 15.75 25.99 17.86
N GLU A 127 15.68 24.94 18.67
CA GLU A 127 14.89 24.93 19.91
C GLU A 127 15.43 25.92 20.96
N ALA A 128 16.76 26.06 21.07
CA ALA A 128 17.39 27.04 21.93
C ALA A 128 17.13 28.48 21.44
N GLU A 129 17.23 28.73 20.13
CA GLU A 129 16.87 30.00 19.50
C GLU A 129 15.40 30.37 19.79
N TYR A 130 14.48 29.41 19.63
CA TYR A 130 13.05 29.63 19.91
C TYR A 130 12.81 30.02 21.37
N LYS A 131 13.44 29.32 22.33
CA LYS A 131 13.32 29.64 23.76
C LYS A 131 13.92 31.01 24.10
N SER A 132 15.08 31.33 23.54
CA SER A 132 15.72 32.63 23.72
C SER A 132 14.86 33.77 23.17
N LEU A 133 14.33 33.60 21.95
CA LEU A 133 13.43 34.55 21.32
C LEU A 133 12.16 34.75 22.15
N ARG A 134 11.56 33.67 22.66
CA ARG A 134 10.39 33.74 23.53
C ARG A 134 10.64 34.62 24.76
N VAL A 135 11.73 34.36 25.48
CA VAL A 135 12.07 35.12 26.70
C VAL A 135 12.32 36.59 26.37
N LYS A 136 12.98 36.87 25.25
CA LYS A 136 13.18 38.25 24.77
C LYS A 136 11.86 38.96 24.48
N LEU A 137 10.98 38.34 23.68
CA LEU A 137 9.68 38.91 23.32
C LEU A 137 8.77 39.08 24.56
N GLU A 138 8.84 38.16 25.52
CA GLU A 138 8.11 38.26 26.78
C GLU A 138 8.63 39.43 27.63
N SER A 139 9.94 39.60 27.72
CA SER A 139 10.55 40.74 28.43
C SER A 139 10.18 42.08 27.78
N ASP A 140 10.22 42.14 26.45
CA ASP A 140 9.83 43.32 25.68
C ASP A 140 8.33 43.65 25.89
N LEU A 141 7.46 42.63 25.91
CA LEU A 141 6.04 42.79 26.22
C LEU A 141 5.81 43.29 27.65
N MET A 142 6.58 42.80 28.63
CA MET A 142 6.47 43.27 30.01
C MET A 142 6.89 44.73 30.16
N ASN A 143 7.94 45.15 29.47
CA ASN A 143 8.36 46.56 29.44
C ASN A 143 7.28 47.46 28.82
N GLN A 144 6.63 47.01 27.74
CA GLN A 144 5.50 47.75 27.15
C GLN A 144 4.28 47.79 28.06
N LYS A 145 3.96 46.69 28.75
CA LYS A 145 2.88 46.65 29.74
C LYS A 145 3.15 47.60 30.91
N ALA A 146 4.39 47.68 31.38
CA ALA A 146 4.78 48.63 32.42
C ALA A 146 4.58 50.08 31.96
N GLY A 147 4.99 50.41 30.72
CA GLY A 147 4.75 51.73 30.14
C GLY A 147 3.26 52.07 29.98
N ALA A 148 2.45 51.12 29.49
CA ALA A 148 1.01 51.30 29.37
C ALA A 148 0.32 51.42 30.75
N ALA A 149 0.79 50.71 31.77
CA ALA A 149 0.28 50.83 33.13
C ALA A 149 0.53 52.22 33.72
N THR A 150 1.68 52.84 33.45
CA THR A 150 1.96 54.23 33.83
C THR A 150 0.98 55.19 33.16
N VAL A 151 0.78 55.06 31.84
CA VAL A 151 -0.18 55.90 31.09
C VAL A 151 -1.61 55.70 31.59
N SER A 152 -1.98 54.47 31.93
CA SER A 152 -3.30 54.14 32.49
C SER A 152 -3.51 54.76 33.87
N ALA A 153 -2.48 54.76 34.72
CA ALA A 153 -2.51 55.43 36.02
C ALA A 153 -2.63 56.96 35.88
N ASP A 154 -1.85 57.56 34.97
CA ASP A 154 -1.92 59.00 34.66
C ASP A 154 -3.30 59.39 34.12
N HIS A 155 -3.87 58.57 33.22
CA HIS A 155 -5.23 58.74 32.72
C HIS A 155 -6.27 58.70 33.85
N ALA A 156 -6.23 57.67 34.69
CA ALA A 156 -7.16 57.54 35.82
C ALA A 156 -7.03 58.69 36.83
N GLN A 157 -5.84 59.28 36.98
CA GLN A 157 -5.63 60.46 37.81
C GLN A 157 -6.17 61.73 37.13
N ALA A 158 -5.87 61.95 35.85
CA ALA A 158 -6.35 63.10 35.09
C ALA A 158 -7.87 63.14 34.98
N GLN A 159 -8.51 61.97 34.80
CA GLN A 159 -9.96 61.85 34.71
C GLN A 159 -10.64 62.17 36.04
N ARG A 160 -10.13 61.62 37.16
CA ARG A 160 -10.61 61.98 38.51
C ARG A 160 -10.48 63.47 38.81
N GLN A 161 -9.38 64.10 38.36
CA GLN A 161 -9.18 65.54 38.53
C GLN A 161 -10.20 66.33 37.70
N ALA A 162 -10.41 65.96 36.44
CA ALA A 162 -11.40 66.62 35.57
C ALA A 162 -12.82 66.48 36.11
N ASP A 163 -13.18 65.30 36.65
CA ASP A 163 -14.49 65.06 37.28
C ASP A 163 -14.68 65.92 38.55
N THR A 164 -13.64 66.05 39.36
CA THR A 164 -13.65 66.89 40.56
C THR A 164 -13.76 68.37 40.20
N ASP A 165 -12.95 68.84 39.25
CA ASP A 165 -12.97 70.23 38.78
C ASP A 165 -14.31 70.57 38.13
N LYS A 166 -14.93 69.63 37.42
CA LYS A 166 -16.28 69.80 36.88
C LYS A 166 -17.29 70.10 37.99
N ALA A 167 -17.29 69.30 39.06
CA ALA A 167 -18.18 69.52 40.19
C ALA A 167 -17.92 70.88 40.88
N LEU A 168 -16.66 71.28 41.02
CA LEU A 168 -16.30 72.59 41.57
C LEU A 168 -16.69 73.76 40.67
N TYR A 169 -16.63 73.58 39.35
CA TYR A 169 -17.07 74.57 38.36
C TYR A 169 -18.59 74.75 38.42
N ASP A 170 -19.34 73.64 38.50
CA ASP A 170 -20.80 73.67 38.63
C ASP A 170 -21.25 74.35 39.94
N LEU A 171 -20.43 74.28 40.99
CA LEU A 171 -20.61 74.99 42.26
C LEU A 171 -20.10 76.46 42.23
N GLY A 172 -19.52 76.92 41.12
CA GLY A 172 -19.02 78.30 40.95
C GLY A 172 -17.70 78.61 41.68
N VAL A 173 -16.95 77.59 42.12
CA VAL A 173 -15.74 77.74 42.94
C VAL A 173 -14.49 77.98 42.07
N ILE A 174 -14.43 77.41 40.87
CA ILE A 174 -13.28 77.54 39.95
C ILE A 174 -13.68 78.18 38.62
N SER A 175 -12.71 78.72 37.89
CA SER A 175 -12.95 79.32 36.58
C SER A 175 -13.20 78.26 35.50
N GLY A 176 -14.01 78.60 34.49
CA GLY A 176 -14.25 77.72 33.34
C GLY A 176 -13.00 77.41 32.52
N LEU A 177 -11.96 78.27 32.59
CA LEU A 177 -10.67 78.01 31.96
C LEU A 177 -9.90 76.90 32.70
N ALA A 178 -9.94 76.88 34.04
CA ALA A 178 -9.30 75.83 34.83
C ALA A 178 -9.93 74.46 34.56
N TYR A 179 -11.27 74.37 34.54
CA TYR A 179 -11.99 73.15 34.17
C TYR A 179 -11.68 72.71 32.73
N LYS A 180 -11.69 73.64 31.75
CA LYS A 180 -11.33 73.29 30.36
C LYS A 180 -9.89 72.76 30.24
N GLY A 181 -8.97 73.26 31.06
CA GLY A 181 -7.60 72.77 31.15
C GLY A 181 -7.51 71.33 31.66
N SER A 182 -8.17 71.00 32.78
CA SER A 182 -8.18 69.63 33.30
C SER A 182 -8.94 68.66 32.41
N LYS A 183 -10.05 69.09 31.82
CA LYS A 183 -10.78 68.31 30.79
C LYS A 183 -9.90 68.00 29.58
N GLY A 184 -9.22 69.00 29.01
CA GLY A 184 -8.33 68.78 27.87
C GLY A 184 -7.20 67.79 28.18
N LYS A 185 -6.66 67.83 29.40
CA LYS A 185 -5.64 66.88 29.86
C LYS A 185 -6.20 65.46 30.03
N ALA A 186 -7.42 65.31 30.53
CA ALA A 186 -8.10 64.01 30.60
C ALA A 186 -8.37 63.43 29.20
N ASP A 187 -8.86 64.25 28.26
CA ASP A 187 -9.12 63.83 26.88
C ASP A 187 -7.81 63.41 26.16
N GLU A 188 -6.70 64.12 26.40
CA GLU A 188 -5.36 63.76 25.91
C GLU A 188 -4.93 62.38 26.42
N PHE A 189 -4.99 62.16 27.74
CA PHE A 189 -4.61 60.87 28.32
C PHE A 189 -5.56 59.73 27.95
N THR A 190 -6.84 60.02 27.68
CA THR A 190 -7.80 59.03 27.17
C THR A 190 -7.33 58.51 25.82
N THR A 191 -7.06 59.45 24.89
CA THR A 191 -6.54 59.13 23.56
C THR A 191 -5.22 58.36 23.64
N ARG A 192 -4.32 58.77 24.55
CA ARG A 192 -3.02 58.12 24.74
C ARG A 192 -3.16 56.69 25.29
N ASN A 193 -4.04 56.47 26.27
CA ASN A 193 -4.29 55.16 26.86
C ASN A 193 -4.93 54.20 25.84
N ASP A 194 -5.85 54.68 25.01
CA ASP A 194 -6.46 53.89 23.94
C ASP A 194 -5.43 53.48 22.88
N LEU A 195 -4.54 54.40 22.48
CA LEU A 195 -3.45 54.10 21.55
C LEU A 195 -2.46 53.08 22.12
N GLU A 196 -2.09 53.19 23.39
CA GLU A 196 -1.22 52.20 24.05
C GLU A 196 -1.88 50.83 24.15
N THR A 197 -3.19 50.79 24.42
CA THR A 197 -3.96 49.54 24.45
C THR A 197 -4.02 48.89 23.07
N GLN A 198 -4.28 49.67 22.02
CA GLN A 198 -4.23 49.19 20.64
C GLN A 198 -2.83 48.69 20.27
N ARG A 199 -1.78 49.43 20.66
CA ARG A 199 -0.38 49.04 20.42
C ARG A 199 -0.03 47.72 21.10
N LEU A 200 -0.45 47.50 22.35
CA LEU A 200 -0.27 46.23 23.05
C LEU A 200 -0.98 45.08 22.33
N SER A 201 -2.22 45.29 21.88
CA SER A 201 -2.96 44.26 21.14
C SER A 201 -2.32 43.90 19.80
N ALA A 202 -1.83 44.91 19.07
CA ALA A 202 -1.12 44.72 17.81
C ALA A 202 0.22 44.00 18.04
N ASN A 203 0.94 44.36 19.09
CA ASN A 203 2.21 43.71 19.40
C ASN A 203 2.03 42.26 19.88
N GLN A 204 0.97 41.95 20.63
CA GLN A 204 0.65 40.56 20.98
C GLN A 204 0.43 39.68 19.74
N LYS A 205 -0.33 40.18 18.75
CA LYS A 205 -0.52 39.48 17.47
C LYS A 205 0.77 39.36 16.67
N ALA A 206 1.63 40.38 16.70
CA ALA A 206 2.94 40.34 16.06
C ALA A 206 3.86 39.30 16.73
N ILE A 207 3.89 39.23 18.06
CA ILE A 207 4.64 38.23 18.82
C ILE A 207 4.15 36.82 18.48
N GLU A 208 2.83 36.59 18.46
CA GLU A 208 2.26 35.30 18.07
C GLU A 208 2.70 34.89 16.66
N SER A 209 2.67 35.82 15.70
CA SER A 209 3.09 35.58 14.33
C SER A 209 4.59 35.26 14.22
N GLN A 210 5.44 35.99 14.95
CA GLN A 210 6.89 35.75 15.00
C GLN A 210 7.22 34.41 15.67
N MET A 211 6.51 34.08 16.76
CA MET A 211 6.65 32.80 17.45
C MET A 211 6.19 31.65 16.57
N ALA A 212 5.09 31.79 15.83
CA ALA A 212 4.62 30.78 14.87
C ALA A 212 5.64 30.55 13.74
N GLN A 213 6.25 31.62 13.21
CA GLN A 213 7.32 31.52 12.20
C GLN A 213 8.52 30.74 12.74
N GLN A 214 9.00 31.07 13.94
CA GLN A 214 10.14 30.37 14.55
C GLN A 214 9.79 28.92 14.92
N GLN A 215 8.56 28.67 15.36
CA GLN A 215 8.06 27.32 15.62
C GLN A 215 8.05 26.47 14.35
N ALA A 216 7.59 27.01 13.22
CA ALA A 216 7.62 26.32 11.93
C ALA A 216 9.06 25.95 11.50
N LYS A 217 10.04 26.82 11.79
CA LYS A 217 11.48 26.52 11.56
C LYS A 217 11.95 25.35 12.45
N VAL A 218 11.55 25.32 13.72
CA VAL A 218 11.87 24.19 14.62
C VAL A 218 11.24 22.90 14.11
N ASP A 219 9.97 22.95 13.68
CA ASP A 219 9.26 21.77 13.19
C ASP A 219 9.87 21.26 11.87
N GLN A 220 10.30 22.14 10.97
CA GLN A 220 11.06 21.77 9.78
C GLN A 220 12.36 21.03 10.15
N MET A 221 13.13 21.56 11.09
CA MET A 221 14.38 20.92 11.56
C MET A 221 14.09 19.59 12.26
N ARG A 222 12.96 19.48 12.96
CA ARG A 222 12.54 18.23 13.61
C ARG A 222 12.24 17.15 12.59
N VAL A 223 11.51 17.48 11.53
CA VAL A 223 11.22 16.54 10.44
C VAL A 223 12.51 16.10 9.75
N LEU A 224 13.43 17.02 9.50
CA LEU A 224 14.72 16.72 8.90
C LEU A 224 15.56 15.78 9.80
N ALA A 225 15.64 16.06 11.11
CA ALA A 225 16.31 15.20 12.07
C ALA A 225 15.68 13.81 12.15
N GLN A 226 14.35 13.71 12.16
CA GLN A 226 13.66 12.43 12.13
C GLN A 226 13.92 11.65 10.83
N LEU A 227 13.96 12.33 9.68
CA LEU A 227 14.30 11.68 8.41
C LEU A 227 15.73 11.12 8.44
N LYS A 228 16.70 11.89 8.94
CA LYS A 228 18.09 11.43 9.07
C LYS A 228 18.25 10.31 10.10
N GLN A 229 17.51 10.36 11.20
CA GLN A 229 17.47 9.27 12.16
C GLN A 229 16.89 7.98 11.54
N LYS A 230 15.82 8.09 10.75
CA LYS A 230 15.26 6.94 10.02
C LYS A 230 16.27 6.36 9.03
N GLN A 231 17.02 7.19 8.31
CA GLN A 231 18.10 6.75 7.42
C GLN A 231 19.20 6.00 8.19
N LEU A 232 19.56 6.48 9.38
CA LEU A 232 20.51 5.79 10.26
C LEU A 232 19.96 4.44 10.75
N ASP A 233 18.70 4.41 11.16
CA ASP A 233 18.06 3.17 11.62
C ASP A 233 17.88 2.16 10.48
N ALA A 234 17.71 2.62 9.24
CA ALA A 234 17.65 1.80 8.03
C ALA A 234 18.98 1.09 7.71
N LEU A 235 20.12 1.57 8.23
CA LEU A 235 21.39 0.85 8.16
C LEU A 235 21.35 -0.49 8.93
N LYS A 236 20.43 -0.63 9.89
CA LYS A 236 20.13 -1.89 10.57
C LYS A 236 18.94 -2.56 9.88
N VAL A 237 19.24 -3.39 8.89
CA VAL A 237 18.21 -4.05 8.07
C VAL A 237 17.45 -5.07 8.91
N ARG A 238 16.12 -4.94 8.94
CA ARG A 238 15.20 -5.82 9.67
C ARG A 238 14.33 -6.62 8.72
N ALA A 239 13.88 -7.81 9.14
CA ALA A 239 13.09 -8.70 8.31
C ALA A 239 11.72 -8.13 7.88
N GLY A 240 11.07 -7.32 8.71
CA GLY A 240 9.78 -6.67 8.43
C GLY A 240 8.57 -7.61 8.38
N ILE A 241 8.78 -8.92 8.28
CA ILE A 241 7.78 -9.99 8.38
C ILE A 241 8.34 -11.17 9.18
N THR A 242 7.45 -11.99 9.72
CA THR A 242 7.82 -13.27 10.33
C THR A 242 7.92 -14.34 9.25
N GLY A 243 9.03 -15.08 9.21
CA GLY A 243 9.25 -16.08 8.17
C GLY A 243 10.65 -16.70 8.19
N VAL A 244 11.09 -17.20 7.04
CA VAL A 244 12.43 -17.77 6.86
C VAL A 244 13.21 -16.90 5.89
N LEU A 245 14.46 -16.58 6.22
CA LEU A 245 15.35 -15.86 5.31
C LEU A 245 15.74 -16.80 4.16
N VAL A 246 15.32 -16.49 2.93
CA VAL A 246 15.55 -17.36 1.76
C VAL A 246 16.88 -17.07 1.08
N ASP A 247 17.14 -15.81 0.77
CA ASP A 247 18.34 -15.38 0.04
C ASP A 247 18.96 -14.14 0.70
N LEU A 248 20.28 -14.07 0.68
CA LEU A 248 21.08 -12.93 1.12
C LEU A 248 22.34 -12.87 0.24
N PRO A 249 22.27 -12.25 -0.95
CA PRO A 249 23.37 -12.20 -1.91
C PRO A 249 24.40 -11.12 -1.55
N LEU A 250 24.68 -10.92 -0.26
CA LEU A 250 25.58 -9.88 0.25
C LEU A 250 26.69 -10.49 1.10
N GLN A 251 27.89 -9.93 0.99
CA GLN A 251 29.05 -10.34 1.77
C GLN A 251 29.49 -9.25 2.75
N VAL A 252 30.11 -9.65 3.86
CA VAL A 252 30.72 -8.70 4.80
C VAL A 252 31.84 -7.94 4.09
N GLY A 253 31.86 -6.61 4.24
CA GLY A 253 32.78 -5.70 3.56
C GLY A 253 32.31 -5.25 2.17
N GLN A 254 31.22 -5.80 1.65
CA GLN A 254 30.65 -5.38 0.38
C GLN A 254 30.00 -4.00 0.50
N HIS A 255 30.22 -3.17 -0.52
CA HIS A 255 29.59 -1.88 -0.67
C HIS A 255 28.31 -2.01 -1.50
N VAL A 256 27.23 -1.41 -1.03
CA VAL A 256 25.86 -1.63 -1.50
C VAL A 256 25.26 -0.28 -1.90
N LEU A 257 24.60 -0.23 -3.05
CA LEU A 257 23.94 0.96 -3.57
C LEU A 257 22.44 0.96 -3.22
N PRO A 258 21.78 2.12 -3.13
CA PRO A 258 20.34 2.18 -2.94
C PRO A 258 19.60 1.34 -4.00
N GLY A 259 18.63 0.53 -3.56
CA GLY A 259 17.81 -0.32 -4.42
C GLY A 259 18.37 -1.72 -4.72
N THR A 260 19.54 -2.06 -4.17
CA THR A 260 20.12 -3.42 -4.26
C THR A 260 19.67 -4.33 -3.12
#